data_AF-A0A661KNY8-F1
#
_entry.id   AF-A0A661KNY8-F1
#
_cell.length_a   1.000
_cell.length_b   1.000
_cell.length_c   1.000
_cell.angle_alpha   90.00
_cell.angle_beta   90.00
_cell.angle_gamma   90.00
#
_symmetry.space_group_name_H-M   'P 1'
#
loop_
_entity.id
_entity.type
_entity.pdbx_description
1 polymer ?
#
loop_
_entity_poly.entity_id
_entity_poly.type
_entity_poly.pdbx_seq_one_letter_code
_entity_poly.pdbx_strand_id
1 'polypeptide(L)'
;MDPAFVTRWRRLVLCVFLIVLLLPLSIQASYFPHVTASIGRPNRGRLINGIPFPQGLGGYKLRSVNRSYTTPEVIGGVLAAIFTVKEKFPDTCDLKIGDFSLPRGGRFWPHKSHQNGRDVDLGMYAKNNMELPGLVRMTPRTIDAEKTWALVE
;
A
#
# COMPACT_ATOMS: atom_id res chain seq x y z
N MET A 1 -20.39 50.41 -31.09
CA MET A 1 -19.55 49.22 -30.79
C MET A 1 -19.12 48.61 -32.10
N ASP A 2 -17.84 48.32 -32.27
CA ASP A 2 -17.29 47.81 -33.54
C ASP A 2 -17.76 46.36 -33.78
N PRO A 3 -18.53 46.07 -34.85
CA PRO A 3 -18.99 44.73 -35.17
C PRO A 3 -17.84 43.73 -35.45
N ALA A 4 -16.65 44.21 -35.81
CA ALA A 4 -15.46 43.37 -35.96
C ALA A 4 -14.95 42.86 -34.60
N PHE A 5 -15.07 43.66 -33.54
CA PHE A 5 -14.65 43.29 -32.18
C PHE A 5 -15.50 42.17 -31.60
N VAL A 6 -16.83 42.26 -31.75
CA VAL A 6 -17.78 41.24 -31.27
C VAL A 6 -17.58 39.91 -31.99
N THR A 7 -17.31 39.97 -33.30
CA THR A 7 -17.11 38.77 -34.13
C THR A 7 -15.77 38.09 -33.84
N ARG A 8 -14.72 38.87 -33.58
CA ARG A 8 -13.40 38.35 -33.17
C ARG A 8 -13.46 37.73 -31.77
N TRP A 9 -14.20 38.33 -30.85
CA TRP A 9 -14.43 37.79 -29.50
C TRP A 9 -15.24 36.49 -29.53
N ARG A 10 -16.31 36.42 -30.33
CA ARG A 10 -17.11 35.18 -30.51
C ARG A 10 -16.28 34.05 -31.11
N ARG A 11 -15.42 34.35 -32.09
CA ARG A 11 -14.49 33.37 -32.68
C ARG A 11 -13.42 32.90 -31.68
N LEU A 12 -12.87 33.81 -30.87
CA LEU A 12 -11.91 33.47 -29.81
C LEU A 12 -12.54 32.59 -28.73
N VAL A 13 -13.74 32.93 -28.25
CA VAL A 13 -14.47 32.14 -27.25
C VAL A 13 -14.84 30.76 -27.79
N LEU A 14 -15.31 30.66 -29.04
CA LEU A 14 -15.61 29.38 -29.70
C LEU A 14 -14.35 28.52 -29.89
N CYS A 15 -13.21 29.11 -30.28
CA CYS A 15 -11.94 28.38 -30.41
C CYS A 15 -11.43 27.85 -29.06
N VAL A 16 -11.54 28.62 -27.97
CA VAL A 16 -11.14 28.17 -26.63
C VAL A 16 -12.05 27.03 -26.13
N PHE A 17 -13.37 27.12 -26.34
CA PHE A 17 -14.30 26.03 -26.01
C PHE A 17 -14.03 24.75 -26.83
N LEU A 18 -13.70 24.87 -28.12
CA LEU A 18 -13.31 23.74 -28.97
C LEU A 18 -11.97 23.11 -28.55
N ILE A 19 -11.00 23.91 -28.11
CA ILE A 19 -9.71 23.41 -27.59
C ILE A 19 -9.89 22.64 -26.28
N VAL A 20 -10.80 23.07 -25.39
CA VAL A 20 -11.09 22.36 -24.14
C VAL A 20 -11.86 21.05 -24.36
N LEU A 21 -12.71 20.98 -25.39
CA LEU A 21 -13.42 19.76 -25.82
C LEU A 21 -12.56 18.79 -26.66
N LEU A 22 -11.48 19.28 -27.27
CA LEU A 22 -10.51 18.51 -28.06
C LEU A 22 -9.21 18.20 -27.30
N LEU A 23 -9.09 18.63 -26.03
CA LEU A 23 -8.10 18.04 -25.13
C LEU A 23 -8.37 16.54 -25.10
N PRO A 24 -7.39 15.71 -25.48
CA PRO A 24 -7.67 14.32 -25.75
C PRO A 24 -8.14 13.65 -24.45
N LEU A 25 -9.18 12.82 -24.53
CA LEU A 25 -9.67 11.96 -23.46
C LEU A 25 -8.55 11.17 -22.76
N SER A 26 -7.39 11.02 -23.41
CA SER A 26 -6.18 10.41 -22.86
C SER A 26 -5.63 11.12 -21.62
N ILE A 27 -5.88 12.43 -21.43
CA ILE A 27 -5.50 13.13 -20.19
C ILE A 27 -6.43 12.73 -19.03
N GLN A 28 -7.72 12.49 -19.30
CA GLN A 28 -8.70 12.07 -18.29
C GLN A 28 -8.53 10.59 -17.88
N ALA A 29 -8.16 9.71 -18.83
CA ALA A 29 -7.94 8.29 -18.55
C ALA A 29 -6.77 8.02 -17.58
N SER A 30 -5.83 8.96 -17.46
CA SER A 30 -4.66 8.86 -16.58
C SER A 30 -4.98 9.17 -15.10
N TYR A 31 -6.20 9.60 -14.80
CA TYR A 31 -6.61 10.13 -13.49
C TYR A 31 -7.71 9.34 -12.79
N PHE A 32 -8.17 8.22 -13.35
CA PHE A 32 -8.92 7.28 -12.55
C PHE A 32 -7.91 6.51 -11.70
N PRO A 33 -7.90 6.64 -10.36
CA PRO A 33 -7.16 5.71 -9.52
C PRO A 33 -7.66 4.33 -9.90
N HIS A 34 -6.81 3.54 -10.54
CA HIS A 34 -7.21 2.22 -10.96
C HIS A 34 -7.59 1.44 -9.69
N VAL A 35 -8.86 1.07 -9.56
CA VAL A 35 -9.40 0.40 -8.37
C VAL A 35 -8.54 -0.83 -8.09
N THR A 36 -7.98 -0.92 -6.87
CA THR A 36 -7.27 -2.12 -6.44
C THR A 36 -8.27 -3.25 -6.28
N ALA A 37 -7.95 -4.43 -6.80
CA ALA A 37 -8.83 -5.60 -6.65
C ALA A 37 -8.05 -6.86 -6.28
N SER A 38 -8.51 -7.52 -5.23
CA SER A 38 -8.09 -8.86 -4.84
C SER A 38 -8.98 -9.90 -5.52
N ILE A 39 -8.41 -10.66 -6.46
CA ILE A 39 -9.18 -11.64 -7.25
C ILE A 39 -8.77 -13.05 -6.87
N GLY A 40 -9.75 -13.92 -6.64
CA GLY A 40 -9.55 -15.35 -6.38
C GLY A 40 -9.04 -15.66 -4.98
N ARG A 41 -8.54 -16.89 -4.78
CA ARG A 41 -8.06 -17.39 -3.47
C ARG A 41 -6.65 -16.87 -3.18
N PRO A 42 -6.24 -16.77 -1.90
CA PRO A 42 -4.88 -16.34 -1.51
C PRO A 42 -3.74 -17.12 -2.20
N ASN A 43 -3.98 -18.38 -2.55
CA ASN A 43 -3.03 -19.30 -3.20
C ASN A 43 -3.35 -19.63 -4.67
N ARG A 44 -4.38 -18.99 -5.24
CA ARG A 44 -4.78 -19.09 -6.65
C ARG A 44 -5.49 -17.80 -7.02
N GLY A 45 -4.73 -16.71 -7.04
CA GLY A 45 -5.28 -15.36 -7.12
C GLY A 45 -4.41 -14.40 -7.91
N ARG A 46 -4.93 -13.19 -8.07
CA ARG A 46 -4.22 -12.07 -8.70
C ARG A 46 -4.54 -10.78 -7.93
N LEU A 47 -3.60 -9.85 -7.97
CA LEU A 47 -3.77 -8.50 -7.47
C LEU A 47 -3.82 -7.55 -8.66
N ILE A 48 -4.89 -6.79 -8.76
CA ILE A 48 -5.06 -5.77 -9.80
C ILE A 48 -4.79 -4.43 -9.15
N ASN A 49 -3.89 -3.63 -9.74
CA ASN A 49 -3.48 -2.31 -9.24
C ASN A 49 -3.07 -2.34 -7.76
N GLY A 50 -2.25 -3.33 -7.39
CA GLY A 50 -1.69 -3.41 -6.05
C GLY A 50 -0.88 -2.15 -5.72
N ILE A 51 -0.96 -1.73 -4.47
CA ILE A 51 -0.25 -0.55 -3.97
C ILE A 51 0.89 -1.04 -3.07
N PRO A 52 2.12 -0.52 -3.23
CA PRO A 52 3.21 -0.86 -2.33
C PRO A 52 2.88 -0.36 -0.92
N PHE A 53 3.21 -1.15 0.10
CA PHE A 53 3.11 -0.73 1.48
C PHE A 53 3.98 0.53 1.69
N PRO A 54 3.47 1.58 2.38
CA PRO A 54 4.18 2.84 2.49
C PRO A 54 5.55 2.66 3.16
N GLN A 55 6.46 3.59 2.89
CA GLN A 55 7.78 3.65 3.54
C GLN A 55 7.90 4.98 4.28
N GLY A 56 8.78 5.02 5.29
CA GLY A 56 9.11 6.26 6.00
C GLY A 56 8.13 6.73 7.06
N LEU A 57 7.07 5.96 7.36
CA LEU A 57 6.14 6.28 8.46
C LEU A 57 6.68 5.91 9.85
N GLY A 58 7.73 5.08 9.90
CA GLY A 58 8.34 4.58 11.14
C GLY A 58 7.49 3.54 11.87
N GLY A 59 8.07 2.82 12.83
CA GLY A 59 7.42 1.72 13.53
C GLY A 59 7.58 0.36 12.86
N TYR A 60 8.13 0.34 11.64
CA TYR A 60 8.37 -0.89 10.90
C TYR A 60 9.51 -0.76 9.88
N LYS A 61 10.08 -1.90 9.51
CA LYS A 61 11.03 -2.02 8.39
C LYS A 61 10.60 -3.16 7.47
N LEU A 62 10.42 -2.82 6.18
CA LEU A 62 10.09 -3.79 5.14
C LEU A 62 11.31 -4.64 4.78
N ARG A 63 11.09 -5.94 4.62
CA ARG A 63 12.11 -6.87 4.10
C ARG A 63 12.38 -6.63 2.62
N SER A 64 11.35 -6.34 1.83
CA SER A 64 11.46 -6.11 0.39
C SER A 64 10.37 -5.19 -0.13
N VAL A 65 10.77 -4.06 -0.72
CA VAL A 65 9.84 -3.11 -1.37
C VAL A 65 9.15 -3.76 -2.58
N ASN A 66 9.88 -4.59 -3.34
CA ASN A 66 9.35 -5.25 -4.54
C ASN A 66 8.30 -6.33 -4.26
N ARG A 67 8.17 -6.76 -3.00
CA ARG A 67 7.20 -7.75 -2.53
C ARG A 67 6.25 -7.15 -1.49
N SER A 68 6.06 -5.83 -1.51
CA SER A 68 5.23 -5.11 -0.53
C SER A 68 3.84 -4.73 -1.07
N TYR A 69 3.42 -5.29 -2.20
CA TYR A 69 2.20 -4.86 -2.86
C TYR A 69 0.97 -5.51 -2.26
N THR A 70 -0.04 -4.70 -1.98
CA THR A 70 -1.23 -5.14 -1.26
C THR A 70 -2.43 -4.24 -1.57
N THR A 71 -3.51 -4.42 -0.82
CA THR A 71 -4.76 -3.66 -0.89
C THR A 71 -4.80 -2.51 0.14
N PRO A 72 -5.53 -1.42 -0.11
CA PRO A 72 -5.71 -0.33 0.87
C PRO A 72 -6.19 -0.83 2.24
N GLU A 73 -7.05 -1.84 2.26
CA GLU A 73 -7.59 -2.44 3.48
C GLU A 73 -6.50 -3.09 4.33
N VAL A 74 -5.59 -3.83 3.69
CA VAL A 74 -4.43 -4.42 4.38
C VAL A 74 -3.45 -3.34 4.83
N ILE A 75 -3.24 -2.28 4.04
CA ILE A 75 -2.41 -1.13 4.47
C ILE A 75 -2.97 -0.53 5.75
N GLY A 76 -4.27 -0.20 5.76
CA GLY A 76 -4.94 0.39 6.90
C GLY A 76 -4.87 -0.50 8.15
N GLY A 77 -5.20 -1.78 8.01
CA GLY A 77 -5.19 -2.72 9.13
C GLY A 77 -3.80 -2.92 9.75
N VAL A 78 -2.78 -3.11 8.91
CA VAL A 78 -1.40 -3.31 9.40
C VAL A 78 -0.84 -2.04 10.04
N LEU A 79 -1.07 -0.87 9.45
CA LEU A 79 -0.63 0.40 10.06
C LEU A 79 -1.33 0.68 11.38
N ALA A 80 -2.64 0.41 11.47
CA ALA A 80 -3.39 0.56 12.72
C ALA A 80 -2.83 -0.33 13.83
N ALA A 81 -2.53 -1.60 13.53
CA ALA A 81 -1.93 -2.53 14.47
C ALA A 81 -0.54 -2.05 14.95
N ILE A 82 0.33 -1.65 14.03
CA ILE A 82 1.68 -1.15 14.37
C ILE A 82 1.59 0.12 15.23
N PHE A 83 0.70 1.05 14.91
CA PHE A 83 0.57 2.29 15.66
C PHE A 83 -0.09 2.09 17.02
N THR A 84 -0.98 1.12 17.17
CA THR A 84 -1.50 0.69 18.47
C THR A 84 -0.37 0.21 19.39
N VAL A 85 0.55 -0.60 18.86
CA VAL A 85 1.73 -1.03 19.64
C VAL A 85 2.61 0.18 20.01
N LYS A 86 2.85 1.12 19.09
CA LYS A 86 3.64 2.32 19.40
C LYS A 86 2.98 3.20 20.45
N GLU A 87 1.66 3.32 20.44
CA GLU A 87 0.93 4.09 21.44
C GLU A 87 1.08 3.45 22.83
N LYS A 88 0.94 2.13 22.91
CA LYS A 88 1.07 1.37 24.17
C LYS A 88 2.52 1.26 24.64
N PHE A 89 3.48 1.25 23.72
CA PHE A 89 4.91 1.10 23.98
C PHE A 89 5.73 2.13 23.17
N PRO A 90 5.79 3.41 23.62
CA PRO A 90 6.38 4.50 22.84
C PRO A 90 7.83 4.29 22.39
N ASP A 91 8.65 3.63 23.22
CA ASP A 91 10.07 3.36 22.93
C ASP A 91 10.29 2.02 22.21
N THR A 92 9.25 1.40 21.65
CA THR A 92 9.38 0.11 20.99
C THR A 92 10.24 0.17 19.73
N CYS A 93 11.01 -0.89 19.48
CA CYS A 93 11.75 -1.04 18.23
C CYS A 93 10.81 -1.21 17.03
N ASP A 94 11.34 -1.03 15.82
CA ASP A 94 10.58 -1.21 14.59
C ASP A 94 10.19 -2.68 14.37
N LEU A 95 8.93 -2.91 13.99
CA LEU A 95 8.44 -4.22 13.57
C LEU A 95 9.09 -4.64 12.24
N LYS A 96 9.58 -5.88 12.13
CA LYS A 96 9.97 -6.43 10.83
C LYS A 96 8.75 -6.92 10.08
N ILE A 97 8.58 -6.45 8.85
CA ILE A 97 7.52 -6.92 7.95
C ILE A 97 8.17 -7.67 6.79
N GLY A 98 7.70 -8.89 6.54
CA GLY A 98 8.15 -9.73 5.46
C GLY A 98 7.47 -9.43 4.14
N ASP A 99 7.00 -10.48 3.47
CA ASP A 99 6.39 -10.34 2.14
C ASP A 99 4.89 -10.09 2.24
N PHE A 100 4.40 -9.21 1.37
CA PHE A 100 3.01 -9.14 0.92
C PHE A 100 2.92 -9.88 -0.41
N SER A 101 2.25 -9.30 -1.43
CA SER A 101 2.21 -9.84 -2.79
C SER A 101 3.24 -9.17 -3.71
N LEU A 102 3.44 -9.77 -4.88
CA LEU A 102 4.04 -9.10 -6.04
C LEU A 102 3.12 -7.99 -6.59
N PRO A 103 3.61 -7.04 -7.42
CA PRO A 103 2.80 -5.93 -7.95
C PRO A 103 1.47 -6.34 -8.60
N ARG A 104 1.45 -7.50 -9.25
CA ARG A 104 0.25 -8.09 -9.89
C ARG A 104 -0.25 -9.36 -9.19
N GLY A 105 0.28 -9.63 -8.00
CA GLY A 105 0.04 -10.86 -7.27
C GLY A 105 0.58 -12.10 -8.01
N GLY A 106 -0.16 -13.19 -7.93
CA GLY A 106 0.23 -14.48 -8.49
C GLY A 106 1.28 -15.23 -7.67
N ARG A 107 1.55 -16.48 -8.07
CA ARG A 107 2.45 -17.39 -7.35
C ARG A 107 3.89 -16.90 -7.41
N PHE A 108 4.57 -16.91 -6.26
CA PHE A 108 6.03 -16.71 -6.19
C PHE A 108 6.63 -17.53 -5.05
N TRP A 109 7.85 -18.03 -5.28
CA TRP A 109 8.56 -18.84 -4.29
C TRP A 109 9.14 -17.97 -3.17
N PRO A 110 9.17 -18.44 -1.90
CA PRO A 110 8.76 -19.76 -1.41
C PRO A 110 7.28 -19.90 -1.03
N HIS A 111 6.49 -18.83 -1.19
CA HIS A 111 5.17 -18.72 -0.62
C HIS A 111 4.12 -19.54 -1.39
N LYS A 112 3.22 -20.16 -0.63
CA LYS A 112 2.06 -20.89 -1.18
C LYS A 112 0.87 -19.96 -1.39
N SER A 113 0.72 -18.92 -0.57
CA SER A 113 -0.26 -17.84 -0.66
C SER A 113 0.39 -16.55 -1.20
N HIS A 114 -0.06 -15.36 -0.77
CA HIS A 114 0.44 -14.04 -1.17
C HIS A 114 0.14 -13.67 -2.63
N GLN A 115 -0.92 -14.24 -3.21
CA GLN A 115 -1.19 -14.05 -4.64
C GLN A 115 -2.17 -12.92 -4.95
N ASN A 116 -2.88 -12.37 -3.96
CA ASN A 116 -3.99 -11.45 -4.22
C ASN A 116 -4.04 -10.23 -3.30
N GLY A 117 -2.94 -9.87 -2.64
CA GLY A 117 -2.85 -8.67 -1.81
C GLY A 117 -3.63 -8.73 -0.49
N ARG A 118 -3.84 -9.93 0.06
CA ARG A 118 -4.54 -10.14 1.35
C ARG A 118 -3.67 -10.77 2.43
N ASP A 119 -2.47 -11.24 2.07
CA ASP A 119 -1.54 -11.88 3.00
C ASP A 119 -0.34 -10.95 3.26
N VAL A 120 0.16 -10.97 4.50
CA VAL A 120 1.38 -10.29 4.94
C VAL A 120 2.09 -11.15 5.98
N ASP A 121 3.41 -11.25 5.88
CA ASP A 121 4.21 -11.83 6.96
C ASP A 121 4.61 -10.75 7.96
N LEU A 122 4.25 -10.92 9.24
CA LEU A 122 4.67 -10.03 10.32
C LEU A 122 5.68 -10.72 11.23
N GLY A 123 6.72 -10.00 11.63
CA GLY A 123 7.60 -10.39 12.72
C GLY A 123 6.86 -10.35 14.06
N MET A 124 7.52 -10.87 15.08
CA MET A 124 7.09 -10.73 16.47
C MET A 124 8.06 -9.80 17.19
N TYR A 125 7.63 -9.19 18.29
CA TYR A 125 8.54 -8.41 19.13
C TYR A 125 9.39 -9.36 19.98
N ALA A 126 10.68 -9.03 20.11
CA ALA A 126 11.62 -9.76 20.95
C ALA A 126 11.80 -9.05 22.29
N LYS A 127 12.11 -9.82 23.33
CA LYS A 127 12.45 -9.27 24.66
C LYS A 127 13.61 -8.28 24.58
N ASN A 128 13.68 -7.43 25.60
CA ASN A 128 14.68 -6.37 25.72
C ASN A 128 14.63 -5.36 24.58
N ASN A 129 13.47 -5.24 23.91
CA ASN A 129 13.27 -4.35 22.79
C ASN A 129 14.27 -4.55 21.64
N MET A 130 14.73 -5.79 21.46
CA MET A 130 15.73 -6.11 20.45
C MET A 130 15.12 -5.99 19.05
N GLU A 131 15.73 -5.16 18.20
CA GLU A 131 15.39 -5.14 16.78
C GLU A 131 15.92 -6.41 16.11
N LEU A 132 15.05 -7.10 15.37
CA LEU A 132 15.39 -8.35 14.70
C LEU A 132 16.11 -8.08 13.37
N PRO A 133 16.99 -8.96 12.89
CA PRO A 133 17.58 -8.83 11.55
C PRO A 133 16.59 -9.16 10.42
N GLY A 134 15.47 -9.81 10.73
CA GLY A 134 14.44 -10.23 9.79
C GLY A 134 13.34 -11.04 10.48
N LEU A 135 12.61 -11.85 9.72
CA LEU A 135 11.65 -12.80 10.28
C LEU A 135 12.39 -13.99 10.88
N VAL A 136 12.37 -14.10 12.20
CA VAL A 136 13.05 -15.17 12.95
C VAL A 136 12.05 -15.98 13.76
N ARG A 137 12.38 -17.25 13.99
CA ARG A 137 11.57 -18.14 14.83
C ARG A 137 11.64 -17.68 16.28
N MET A 138 10.48 -17.44 16.88
CA MET A 138 10.36 -17.12 18.30
C MET A 138 10.17 -18.35 19.18
N THR A 139 10.55 -18.20 20.44
CA THR A 139 10.31 -19.14 21.53
C THR A 139 9.71 -18.40 22.72
N PRO A 140 9.10 -19.09 23.71
CA PRO A 140 8.63 -18.45 24.94
C PRO A 140 9.71 -17.66 25.70
N ARG A 141 10.99 -18.00 25.49
CA ARG A 141 12.12 -17.32 26.13
C ARG A 141 12.49 -16.02 25.43
N THR A 142 12.31 -15.94 24.12
CA THR A 142 12.78 -14.83 23.27
C THR A 142 11.67 -13.83 22.91
N ILE A 143 10.41 -14.27 22.88
CA ILE A 143 9.28 -13.42 22.51
C ILE A 143 8.94 -12.41 23.61
N ASP A 144 8.68 -11.17 23.21
CA ASP A 144 7.93 -10.21 24.01
C ASP A 144 6.44 -10.45 23.75
N ALA A 145 5.83 -11.26 24.64
CA ALA A 145 4.46 -11.69 24.48
C ALA A 145 3.47 -10.53 24.60
N GLU A 146 3.74 -9.54 25.43
CA GLU A 146 2.84 -8.42 25.67
C GLU A 146 2.76 -7.50 24.44
N LYS A 147 3.92 -7.11 23.89
CA LYS A 147 3.95 -6.31 22.66
C LYS A 147 3.43 -7.08 21.45
N THR A 148 3.76 -8.36 21.36
CA THR A 148 3.27 -9.20 20.25
C THR A 148 1.76 -9.42 20.35
N TRP A 149 1.21 -9.51 21.56
CA TRP A 149 -0.24 -9.58 21.76
C TRP A 149 -0.93 -8.29 21.33
N ALA A 150 -0.38 -7.13 21.74
CA ALA A 150 -0.90 -5.82 21.31
C ALA A 150 -0.89 -5.61 19.80
N LEU A 151 -0.05 -6.35 19.06
CA LEU A 151 -0.01 -6.32 17.59
C LEU A 151 -1.15 -7.10 16.94
N VAL A 152 -1.67 -8.14 17.58
CA VAL A 152 -2.60 -9.12 16.96
C VAL A 152 -4.02 -9.08 17.53
N GLU A 153 -4.25 -8.28 18.57
CA GLU A 153 -5.57 -8.09 19.19
C GLU A 153 -6.50 -7.16 18.41
#